data_AF-A0A1Q6KHK7-F1
#
_entry.id   AF-A0A1Q6KHK7-F1
#
_cell.length_a   1.000
_cell.length_b   1.000
_cell.length_c   1.000
_cell.angle_alpha   90.00
_cell.angle_beta   90.00
_cell.angle_gamma   90.00
#
_symmetry.space_group_name_H-M   'P 1'
#
loop_
_entity.id
_entity.type
_entity.pdbx_description
1 polymer ?
#
loop_
_entity_poly.entity_id
_entity_poly.type
_entity_poly.pdbx_seq_one_letter_code
_entity_poly.pdbx_strand_id
1 'polypeptide(L)'
;MAFFRRKRKGTIEKNVKVSDIYVVASMIISNHNDESGAGPMCVTMYFLAKCEDGDYYELFSGKKLEMENQSEYGFRSRTFNTPYVEKAEPLTKYLINHKKVMIDIQSLFDFITRMNVLDKLGAFSEEDDDEIL
;
A
#
# COMPACT_ATOMS: atom_id res chain seq x y z
N MET A 1 -6.27 25.82 36.74
CA MET A 1 -6.75 25.32 35.43
C MET A 1 -5.56 25.23 34.49
N ALA A 2 -5.15 24.01 34.14
CA ALA A 2 -4.03 23.80 33.21
C ALA A 2 -4.58 23.76 31.79
N PHE A 3 -4.19 24.74 30.97
CA PHE A 3 -4.51 24.77 29.56
C PHE A 3 -3.72 23.66 28.86
N PHE A 4 -4.42 22.57 28.50
CA PHE A 4 -3.90 21.55 27.60
C PHE A 4 -3.53 22.21 26.27
N ARG A 5 -2.23 22.38 26.02
CA ARG A 5 -1.72 22.84 24.73
C ARG A 5 -2.07 21.79 23.67
N ARG A 6 -3.09 22.07 22.87
CA ARG A 6 -3.44 21.33 21.65
C ARG A 6 -2.20 21.36 20.73
N LYS A 7 -1.55 20.21 20.50
CA LYS A 7 -0.46 20.10 19.50
C LYS A 7 -1.02 20.46 18.12
N ARG A 8 -0.29 21.27 17.33
CA ARG A 8 -0.65 21.63 15.95
C ARG A 8 -0.79 20.35 15.10
N LYS A 9 -1.96 20.15 14.47
CA LYS A 9 -2.16 19.23 13.35
C LYS A 9 -1.18 19.62 12.23
N GLY A 10 -0.29 18.72 11.82
CA GLY A 10 0.56 18.93 10.64
C GLY A 10 2.07 18.74 10.82
N THR A 11 2.56 18.28 11.99
CA THR A 11 3.95 17.80 12.05
C THR A 11 3.92 16.31 11.76
N ILE A 12 4.19 15.94 10.51
CA ILE A 12 4.55 14.55 10.18
C ILE A 12 5.76 14.23 11.05
N GLU A 13 5.67 13.21 11.91
CA GLU A 13 6.83 12.74 12.65
C GLU A 13 7.90 12.38 11.63
N LYS A 14 9.07 13.05 11.70
CA LYS A 14 10.14 12.84 10.72
C LYS A 14 10.56 11.39 10.64
N ASN A 15 10.40 10.65 11.74
CA ASN A 15 10.69 9.23 11.85
C ASN A 15 9.44 8.47 12.33
N VAL A 16 9.19 7.31 11.73
CA VAL A 16 8.10 6.40 12.08
C VAL A 16 8.68 5.07 12.56
N LYS A 17 7.99 4.41 13.49
CA LYS A 17 8.35 3.06 13.93
C LYS A 17 8.09 2.05 12.82
N VAL A 18 9.09 1.24 12.52
CA VAL A 18 9.03 0.21 11.48
C VAL A 18 7.98 -0.85 11.82
N SER A 19 7.83 -1.21 13.11
CA SER A 19 6.87 -2.21 13.58
C SER A 19 5.42 -1.87 13.27
N ASP A 20 5.13 -0.59 13.09
CA ASP A 20 3.77 -0.08 12.96
C ASP A 20 3.37 0.08 11.49
N ILE A 21 4.28 -0.21 10.55
CA ILE A 21 4.10 -0.01 9.12
C ILE A 21 4.00 -1.35 8.38
N TYR A 22 2.99 -1.41 7.52
CA TYR A 22 2.75 -2.49 6.59
C TYR A 22 2.91 -1.99 5.16
N VAL A 23 3.43 -2.87 4.30
CA VAL A 23 3.35 -2.76 2.84
C VAL A 23 2.09 -3.50 2.42
N VAL A 24 1.18 -2.79 1.79
CA VAL A 24 -0.12 -3.29 1.37
C VAL A 24 -0.15 -3.34 -0.16
N ALA A 25 -0.26 -4.54 -0.71
CA ALA A 25 -0.59 -4.72 -2.12
C ALA A 25 -2.10 -4.56 -2.28
N SER A 26 -2.49 -3.68 -3.19
CA SER A 26 -3.88 -3.40 -3.49
C SER A 26 -4.17 -3.48 -4.98
N MET A 27 -5.33 -4.00 -5.32
CA MET A 27 -5.81 -4.01 -6.70
C MET A 27 -6.83 -2.88 -6.90
N ILE A 28 -6.61 -2.11 -7.96
CA ILE A 28 -7.50 -1.03 -8.40
C ILE A 28 -8.04 -1.42 -9.76
N ILE A 29 -9.37 -1.42 -9.91
CA ILE A 29 -10.00 -1.54 -11.22
C ILE A 29 -10.25 -0.11 -11.71
N SER A 30 -9.56 0.28 -12.76
CA SER A 30 -9.70 1.59 -13.38
C SER A 30 -10.92 1.61 -14.30
N ASN A 31 -11.76 2.63 -14.18
CA ASN A 31 -12.80 2.92 -15.18
C ASN A 31 -12.32 3.88 -16.27
N HIS A 32 -11.02 4.20 -16.31
CA HIS A 32 -10.46 5.04 -17.36
C HIS A 32 -10.65 4.36 -18.71
N ASN A 33 -11.36 5.04 -19.61
CA ASN A 33 -11.48 4.62 -21.00
C ASN A 33 -10.28 5.18 -21.76
N ASP A 34 -9.38 4.30 -22.19
CA ASP A 34 -8.23 4.64 -23.03
C ASP A 34 -8.55 4.61 -24.53
N GLU A 35 -9.84 4.48 -24.88
CA GLU A 35 -10.36 4.39 -26.25
C GLU A 35 -9.84 3.17 -27.04
N SER A 36 -9.12 2.25 -26.39
CA SER A 36 -8.61 1.02 -27.03
C SER A 36 -9.70 -0.01 -27.30
N GLY A 37 -10.86 0.14 -26.66
CA GLY A 37 -11.93 -0.86 -26.66
C GLY A 37 -11.62 -2.10 -25.80
N ALA A 38 -10.46 -2.14 -25.12
CA ALA A 38 -10.20 -3.11 -24.08
C ALA A 38 -11.04 -2.79 -22.83
N GLY A 39 -11.47 -3.82 -22.10
CA GLY A 39 -12.25 -3.66 -20.87
C GLY A 39 -11.49 -2.90 -19.77
N PRO A 40 -12.11 -2.71 -18.59
CA PRO A 40 -11.49 -2.01 -17.47
C PRO A 40 -10.10 -2.56 -17.13
N MET A 41 -9.13 -1.67 -16.95
CA MET A 41 -7.76 -2.07 -16.61
C MET A 41 -7.64 -2.37 -15.12
N CYS A 42 -7.04 -3.50 -14.79
CA CYS A 42 -6.70 -3.88 -13.43
C CYS A 42 -5.25 -3.49 -13.14
N VAL A 43 -5.02 -2.72 -12.08
CA VAL A 43 -3.68 -2.26 -11.69
C VAL A 43 -3.40 -2.65 -10.25
N THR A 44 -2.33 -3.41 -10.04
CA THR A 44 -1.76 -3.63 -8.71
C THR A 44 -0.93 -2.42 -8.30
N MET A 45 -1.16 -1.92 -7.09
CA MET A 45 -0.48 -0.77 -6.52
C MET A 45 -0.12 -1.06 -5.06
N TYR A 46 1.06 -0.62 -4.64
CA TYR A 46 1.55 -0.81 -3.28
C TYR A 46 1.38 0.46 -2.47
N PHE A 47 0.85 0.31 -1.25
CA PHE A 47 0.67 1.38 -0.27
C PHE A 47 1.46 1.08 1.00
N LEU A 48 1.90 2.12 1.70
CA LEU A 48 2.31 2.00 3.08
C LEU A 48 1.10 2.27 3.96
N ALA A 49 0.86 1.44 4.96
CA ALA A 49 -0.29 1.58 5.84
C ALA A 49 0.06 1.31 7.31
N LYS A 50 -0.74 1.87 8.21
CA LYS A 50 -0.78 1.47 9.62
C LYS A 50 -1.98 0.56 9.84
N CYS A 51 -1.82 -0.46 10.68
CA CYS A 51 -2.90 -1.31 11.12
C CYS A 51 -3.43 -0.79 12.46
N GLU A 52 -4.68 -0.33 12.49
CA GLU A 52 -5.37 0.15 13.68
C GLU A 52 -6.69 -0.62 13.80
N ASP A 53 -6.89 -1.35 14.90
CA ASP A 53 -8.09 -2.15 15.16
C ASP A 53 -8.46 -3.17 14.06
N GLY A 54 -7.45 -3.69 13.35
CA GLY A 54 -7.62 -4.64 12.24
C GLY A 54 -7.90 -4.00 10.88
N ASP A 55 -8.06 -2.68 10.84
CA ASP A 55 -8.20 -1.90 9.61
C ASP A 55 -6.85 -1.30 9.17
N TYR A 56 -6.64 -1.19 7.86
CA TYR A 56 -5.46 -0.55 7.29
C TYR A 56 -5.75 0.90 6.90
N TYR A 57 -4.91 1.83 7.33
CA TYR A 57 -4.95 3.24 6.99
C TYR A 57 -3.68 3.64 6.25
N GLU A 58 -3.82 4.17 5.04
CA GLU A 58 -2.71 4.60 4.21
C GLU A 58 -1.91 5.71 4.93
N LEU A 59 -0.59 5.55 4.95
CA LEU A 59 0.34 6.25 5.83
C LEU A 59 0.37 7.77 5.58
N PHE A 60 0.33 8.22 4.33
CA PHE A 60 0.52 9.62 3.98
C PHE A 60 -0.78 10.43 4.00
N SER A 61 -1.90 9.82 3.59
CA SER A 61 -3.22 10.44 3.52
C SER A 61 -4.08 10.18 4.74
N GLY A 62 -3.79 9.13 5.52
CA GLY A 62 -4.61 8.66 6.63
C GLY A 62 -5.94 8.03 6.19
N LYS A 63 -6.14 7.78 4.89
CA LYS A 63 -7.38 7.18 4.37
C LYS A 63 -7.40 5.69 4.66
N LYS A 64 -8.56 5.19 5.10
CA LYS A 64 -8.81 3.76 5.23
C LYS A 64 -8.72 3.07 3.86
N LEU A 65 -8.03 1.94 3.81
CA LEU A 65 -8.02 1.04 2.66
C LEU A 65 -9.19 0.07 2.79
N GLU A 66 -9.89 -0.16 1.69
CA GLU A 66 -11.06 -1.04 1.68
C GLU A 66 -10.62 -2.50 1.67
N MET A 67 -11.31 -3.32 2.46
CA MET A 67 -11.18 -4.76 2.38
C MET A 67 -12.27 -5.32 1.48
N GLU A 68 -11.93 -6.30 0.65
CA GLU A 68 -12.92 -6.95 -0.19
C GLU A 68 -13.87 -7.78 0.68
N ASN A 69 -15.13 -7.34 0.75
CA ASN A 69 -16.19 -8.12 1.38
C ASN A 69 -16.73 -9.13 0.37
N GLN A 70 -16.69 -10.42 0.72
CA GLN A 70 -17.46 -11.42 0.00
C GLN A 70 -18.94 -11.19 0.30
N SER A 71 -19.75 -10.97 -0.74
CA SER A 71 -21.21 -10.98 -0.55
C SER A 71 -21.69 -12.39 -0.18
N GLU A 72 -22.86 -12.47 0.47
CA GLU A 72 -23.53 -13.72 0.82
C GLU A 72 -23.78 -14.65 -0.39
N TYR A 73 -23.73 -14.11 -1.61
CA TYR A 73 -23.94 -14.82 -2.87
C TYR A 73 -22.66 -15.14 -3.63
N GLY A 74 -21.48 -14.95 -3.01
CA GLY A 74 -20.18 -15.26 -3.62
C GLY A 74 -19.70 -14.23 -4.66
N PHE A 75 -20.48 -13.19 -4.96
CA PHE A 75 -20.06 -12.09 -5.81
C PHE A 75 -19.20 -11.11 -5.02
N ARG A 76 -18.00 -10.85 -5.55
CA ARG A 76 -17.10 -9.80 -5.07
C ARG A 76 -17.54 -8.47 -5.67
N SER A 77 -18.01 -7.54 -4.84
CA SER A 77 -18.36 -6.20 -5.29
C SER A 77 -17.17 -5.27 -5.09
N ARG A 78 -16.61 -4.76 -6.19
CA ARG A 78 -15.53 -3.77 -6.19
C ARG A 78 -16.02 -2.49 -6.86
N THR A 79 -15.71 -1.36 -6.24
CA THR A 79 -15.93 -0.03 -6.80
C THR A 79 -14.73 0.35 -7.66
N PHE A 80 -14.99 0.95 -8.83
CA PHE A 80 -13.92 1.46 -9.68
C PHE A 80 -13.11 2.54 -8.96
N ASN A 81 -11.80 2.57 -9.24
CA ASN A 81 -10.81 3.51 -8.69
C ASN A 81 -10.64 3.43 -7.16
N THR A 82 -11.16 2.39 -6.51
CA THR A 82 -10.96 2.13 -5.09
C THR A 82 -9.85 1.08 -4.91
N PRO A 83 -8.82 1.36 -4.09
CA PRO A 83 -7.81 0.36 -3.75
C PRO A 83 -8.38 -0.64 -2.74
N TYR A 84 -8.41 -1.91 -3.11
CA TYR A 84 -8.79 -3.01 -2.22
C TYR A 84 -7.55 -3.75 -1.74
N VAL A 85 -7.45 -4.01 -0.44
CA VAL A 85 -6.35 -4.77 0.18
C VAL A 85 -6.39 -6.22 -0.31
N GLU A 86 -5.31 -6.68 -0.96
CA GLU A 86 -5.14 -8.09 -1.35
C GLU A 86 -4.16 -8.82 -0.45
N LYS A 87 -3.05 -8.15 -0.12
CA LYS A 87 -2.01 -8.69 0.75
C LYS A 87 -1.44 -7.58 1.61
N ALA A 88 -1.23 -7.87 2.88
CA ALA A 88 -0.55 -6.97 3.80
C ALA A 88 0.66 -7.68 4.41
N GLU A 89 1.82 -7.04 4.35
CA GLU A 89 3.07 -7.57 4.90
C GLU A 89 3.77 -6.54 5.76
N PRO A 90 4.41 -6.92 6.87
CA PRO A 90 5.13 -5.97 7.69
C PRO A 90 6.34 -5.41 6.93
N LEU A 91 6.61 -4.11 7.09
CA LEU A 91 7.72 -3.42 6.42
C LEU A 91 9.08 -4.07 6.73
N THR A 92 9.21 -4.73 7.89
CA THR A 92 10.44 -5.42 8.31
C THR A 92 10.94 -6.46 7.30
N LYS A 93 10.06 -7.05 6.49
CA LYS A 93 10.43 -7.99 5.41
C LYS A 93 11.20 -7.34 4.28
N TYR A 94 11.03 -6.04 4.08
CA TYR A 94 11.61 -5.27 2.98
C TYR A 94 12.87 -4.50 3.38
N LEU A 95 13.24 -4.55 4.65
CA LEU A 95 14.43 -3.88 5.15
C LEU A 95 15.68 -4.75 4.95
N ILE A 96 16.72 -4.16 4.35
CA ILE A 96 18.07 -4.76 4.32
C ILE A 96 18.59 -4.99 5.75
N ASN A 97 18.30 -4.06 6.66
CA ASN A 97 18.62 -4.17 8.08
C ASN A 97 17.34 -4.38 8.92
N HIS A 98 17.03 -5.64 9.22
CA HIS A 98 15.87 -6.02 10.01
C HIS A 98 15.87 -5.48 11.46
N LYS A 99 17.01 -4.99 11.98
CA LYS A 99 17.10 -4.40 13.33
C LYS A 99 16.73 -2.92 13.36
N LYS A 100 16.47 -2.29 12.21
CA LYS A 100 16.13 -0.86 12.16
C LYS A 100 14.74 -0.64 12.78
N VAL A 101 14.70 0.16 13.85
CA VAL A 101 13.48 0.40 14.64
C VAL A 101 12.70 1.62 14.12
N MET A 102 13.42 2.64 13.65
CA MET A 102 12.86 3.90 13.17
C MET A 102 13.33 4.16 11.75
N ILE A 103 12.44 4.69 10.92
CA ILE A 103 12.75 5.07 9.55
C ILE A 103 12.18 6.46 9.25
N ASP A 104 12.93 7.25 8.50
CA ASP A 104 12.49 8.57 8.10
C ASP A 104 11.39 8.48 7.05
N ILE A 105 10.45 9.44 7.10
CA ILE A 105 9.28 9.41 6.21
C ILE A 105 9.63 9.64 4.73
N GLN A 106 10.73 10.35 4.45
CA GLN A 106 11.20 10.54 3.07
C GLN A 106 11.68 9.22 2.46
N SER A 107 12.47 8.43 3.21
CA SER A 107 12.88 7.10 2.77
C SER A 107 11.69 6.16 2.53
N LEU A 108 10.62 6.29 3.32
CA LEU A 108 9.38 5.55 3.10
C LEU A 108 8.68 5.97 1.80
N PHE A 109 8.62 7.26 1.52
CA PHE A 109 8.06 7.78 0.28
C PHE A 109 8.87 7.30 -0.93
N ASP A 110 10.20 7.46 -0.89
CA ASP A 110 11.09 7.01 -1.95
C ASP A 110 10.98 5.49 -2.16
N PHE A 111 10.89 4.71 -1.07
CA PHE A 111 10.70 3.27 -1.13
C PHE A 111 9.41 2.89 -1.84
N ILE A 112 8.26 3.46 -1.45
CA ILE A 112 6.98 3.08 -2.04
C ILE A 112 6.85 3.57 -3.49
N THR A 113 7.42 4.73 -3.82
CA THR A 113 7.50 5.21 -5.21
C THR A 113 8.36 4.26 -6.05
N ARG A 114 9.54 3.86 -5.57
CA ARG A 114 10.39 2.89 -6.28
C ARG A 114 9.69 1.56 -6.46
N MET A 115 9.03 1.04 -5.43
CA MET A 115 8.29 -0.23 -5.52
C MET A 115 7.23 -0.18 -6.62
N ASN A 116 6.41 0.87 -6.66
CA ASN A 116 5.38 1.03 -7.68
C ASN A 116 5.94 1.30 -9.08
N VAL A 117 7.07 2.00 -9.22
CA VAL A 117 7.68 2.29 -10.53
C VAL A 117 8.41 1.05 -11.06
N LEU A 118 9.23 0.40 -10.24
CA LEU A 118 10.03 -0.77 -10.61
C LEU A 118 9.15 -1.98 -10.91
N ASP A 119 8.05 -2.17 -10.17
CA ASP A 119 7.03 -3.18 -10.49
C ASP A 119 6.48 -2.98 -11.91
N LYS A 120 6.16 -1.74 -12.29
CA LYS A 120 5.64 -1.43 -13.63
C LYS A 120 6.69 -1.52 -14.74
N LEU A 121 7.97 -1.53 -14.39
CA LEU A 121 9.07 -1.72 -15.33
C LEU A 121 9.50 -3.19 -15.44
N GLY A 122 8.80 -4.12 -14.80
CA GLY A 122 9.14 -5.56 -14.85
C GLY A 122 10.40 -5.92 -14.05
N ALA A 123 10.87 -5.06 -13.15
CA ALA A 123 12.07 -5.34 -12.36
C ALA A 123 11.84 -6.41 -11.26
N PHE A 124 10.57 -6.79 -11.02
CA PHE A 124 10.18 -7.86 -10.09
C PHE A 124 9.50 -9.04 -10.79
N SER A 125 9.42 -9.06 -12.13
CA SER A 125 8.95 -10.24 -12.88
C SER A 125 10.10 -11.24 -13.01
N GLU A 126 10.44 -11.91 -11.92
CA GLU A 126 11.04 -13.24 -11.98
C GLU A 126 9.88 -14.25 -12.05
N GLU A 127 9.42 -14.51 -13.26
CA GLU A 127 8.98 -15.86 -13.65
C GLU A 127 10.09 -16.41 -14.56
N ASP A 128 11.26 -16.64 -13.96
CA ASP A 128 12.18 -17.67 -14.44
C ASP A 128 11.58 -19.01 -13.99
N ASP A 129 10.67 -19.53 -14.80
CA ASP A 129 10.30 -20.95 -14.81
C ASP A 129 9.74 -21.23 -16.22
N ASP A 130 10.64 -21.56 -17.15
CA ASP A 130 10.55 -22.80 -17.94
C ASP A 130 11.76 -22.94 -18.89
N GLU A 131 12.58 -23.95 -18.58
CA GLU A 131 13.54 -24.68 -19.42
C GLU A 131 14.55 -23.90 -20.28
N ILE A 132 15.85 -24.05 -19.97
CA ILE A 132 16.81 -24.86 -20.74
C ILE A 132 18.13 -24.96 -19.93
N LEU A 133 18.59 -26.21 -19.80
CA LEU A 133 19.86 -26.73 -19.25
C LEU A 133 21.04 -25.76 -19.10
#